data_AF-A0AAC9Z317-F1
#
_entry.id   AF-A0AAC9Z317-F1
#
_cell.length_a   1.000
_cell.length_b   1.000
_cell.length_c   1.000
_cell.angle_alpha   90.00
_cell.angle_beta   90.00
_cell.angle_gamma   90.00
#
_symmetry.space_group_name_H-M   'P 1'
#
loop_
_entity.id
_entity.type
_entity.pdbx_description
1 polymer ?
#
loop_
_entity_poly.entity_id
_entity_poly.type
_entity_poly.pdbx_seq_one_letter_code
_entity_poly.pdbx_strand_id
1 'polypeptide(L)'
;MFTLRLNKGLKKIFLSILFFILIIFVLRKLYIHQNQKYTERMYLQNLAKCNVSDTINFRHKGNFRIYFNGKYQEKSLENVIVKQIRDGKFMLQLKNIDIDKGTISNILIKDTLQLLKEDSIVIILENKDSIVLSGFKNEPYYVGQMFGNKRFLGCYFAKCINRKDTLNVLNGILYLDN
;
A
#
# COMPACT_ATOMS: atom_id res chain seq x y z
N MET A 1 -0.35 -51.35 36.71
CA MET A 1 0.17 -50.64 35.53
C MET A 1 -0.39 -51.31 34.28
N PHE A 2 -1.54 -50.85 33.78
CA PHE A 2 -2.20 -51.48 32.62
C PHE A 2 -1.53 -51.01 31.33
N THR A 3 -0.77 -51.90 30.69
CA THR A 3 -0.28 -51.68 29.33
C THR A 3 -1.37 -52.11 28.35
N LEU A 4 -1.99 -51.13 27.70
CA LEU A 4 -2.92 -51.37 26.58
C LEU A 4 -2.16 -52.04 25.43
N ARG A 5 -2.19 -53.38 25.37
CA ARG A 5 -1.73 -54.15 24.21
C ARG A 5 -2.72 -53.96 23.06
N LEU A 6 -2.48 -52.94 22.23
CA LEU A 6 -3.21 -52.72 20.99
C LEU A 6 -3.10 -53.96 20.08
N ASN A 7 -4.25 -54.53 19.69
CA ASN A 7 -4.36 -55.62 18.72
C ASN A 7 -3.61 -55.24 17.42
N LYS A 8 -2.90 -56.21 16.80
CA LYS A 8 -2.14 -56.00 15.55
C LYS A 8 -3.00 -55.35 14.45
N GLY A 9 -4.29 -55.67 14.39
CA GLY A 9 -5.25 -55.03 13.48
C GLY A 9 -5.47 -53.54 13.75
N LEU A 10 -5.70 -53.17 15.02
CA LEU A 10 -5.87 -51.78 15.44
C LEU A 10 -4.62 -50.92 15.20
N LYS A 11 -3.42 -51.48 15.42
CA LYS A 11 -2.15 -50.77 15.12
C LYS A 11 -2.02 -50.42 13.63
N LYS A 12 -2.42 -51.34 12.73
CA LYS A 12 -2.40 -51.08 11.28
C LYS A 12 -3.39 -49.99 10.89
N ILE A 13 -4.59 -49.99 11.47
CA ILE A 13 -5.60 -48.95 11.23
C ILE A 13 -5.09 -47.58 11.70
N PHE A 14 -4.51 -47.50 12.90
CA PHE A 14 -3.95 -46.26 13.43
C PHE A 14 -2.82 -45.72 12.53
N LEU A 15 -1.91 -46.58 12.08
CA LEU A 15 -0.81 -46.19 11.19
C LEU A 15 -1.32 -45.69 9.83
N SER A 16 -2.36 -46.34 9.29
CA SER A 16 -3.03 -45.90 8.07
C SER A 16 -3.68 -44.52 8.25
N ILE A 17 -4.39 -44.28 9.36
CA ILE A 17 -5.00 -42.98 9.65
C ILE A 17 -3.92 -41.90 9.77
N LEU A 18 -2.82 -42.17 10.47
CA LEU A 18 -1.70 -41.24 10.60
C LEU A 18 -1.11 -40.89 9.22
N PHE A 19 -0.95 -41.89 8.35
CA PHE A 19 -0.47 -41.70 6.98
C PHE A 19 -1.43 -40.83 6.16
N PHE A 20 -2.75 -41.07 6.23
CA PHE A 20 -3.75 -40.22 5.57
C PHE A 20 -3.74 -38.78 6.06
N ILE A 21 -3.62 -38.56 7.38
CA ILE A 21 -3.49 -37.22 7.96
C ILE A 21 -2.25 -36.53 7.39
N LEU A 22 -1.11 -37.22 7.32
CA LEU A 22 0.14 -36.68 6.80
C LEU A 22 0.03 -36.31 5.31
N ILE A 23 -0.65 -37.13 4.51
CA ILE A 23 -0.98 -36.80 3.11
C ILE A 23 -1.81 -35.52 3.01
N ILE A 24 -2.87 -35.39 3.82
CA ILE A 24 -3.72 -34.19 3.82
C ILE A 24 -2.90 -32.93 4.15
N PHE A 25 -1.98 -33.01 5.12
CA PHE A 25 -1.08 -31.90 5.45
C PHE A 25 -0.17 -31.53 4.28
N VAL A 26 0.43 -32.51 3.59
CA VAL A 26 1.28 -32.26 2.42
C VAL A 26 0.47 -31.64 1.28
N LEU A 27 -0.70 -32.19 0.95
CA LEU A 27 -1.58 -31.65 -0.10
C LEU A 27 -2.01 -30.21 0.21
N ARG A 28 -2.36 -29.91 1.47
CA ARG A 28 -2.71 -28.55 1.89
C ARG A 28 -1.54 -27.58 1.72
N LYS A 29 -0.31 -27.98 2.07
CA LYS A 29 0.89 -27.15 1.87
C LYS A 29 1.16 -26.90 0.39
N LEU A 30 1.05 -27.93 -0.45
CA LEU A 30 1.23 -27.80 -1.90
C LEU A 30 0.18 -26.85 -2.52
N TYR A 31 -1.08 -26.99 -2.13
CA TYR A 31 -2.15 -26.11 -2.58
C TYR A 31 -1.92 -24.63 -2.19
N ILE A 32 -1.52 -24.38 -0.93
CA ILE A 32 -1.20 -23.02 -0.47
C ILE A 32 -0.04 -22.43 -1.28
N HIS A 33 1.03 -23.20 -1.51
CA HIS A 33 2.19 -22.74 -2.27
C HIS A 33 1.85 -22.41 -3.73
N GLN A 34 1.06 -23.27 -4.39
CA GLN A 34 0.61 -23.00 -5.77
C GLN A 34 -0.24 -21.73 -5.85
N ASN A 35 -1.18 -21.55 -4.92
CA ASN A 35 -2.00 -20.35 -4.86
C ASN A 35 -1.19 -19.08 -4.59
N GLN A 36 -0.15 -19.15 -3.77
CA GLN A 36 0.76 -18.02 -3.55
C GLN A 36 1.48 -17.63 -4.84
N LYS A 37 2.08 -18.61 -5.54
CA LYS A 37 2.75 -18.36 -6.83
C LYS A 37 1.81 -17.81 -7.90
N TYR A 38 0.59 -18.33 -8.00
CA TYR A 38 -0.42 -17.80 -8.92
C TYR A 38 -0.77 -16.35 -8.59
N THR A 39 -0.99 -16.05 -7.29
CA THR A 39 -1.30 -14.70 -6.81
C THR A 39 -0.17 -13.72 -7.11
N GLU A 40 1.08 -14.14 -6.89
CA GLU A 40 2.27 -13.33 -7.18
C GLU A 40 2.39 -13.02 -8.68
N ARG A 41 2.20 -14.02 -9.55
CA ARG A 41 2.21 -13.81 -11.00
C ARG A 41 1.12 -12.83 -11.44
N MET A 42 -0.10 -13.00 -10.93
CA MET A 42 -1.21 -12.07 -11.18
C MET A 42 -0.91 -10.66 -10.69
N TYR A 43 -0.27 -10.53 -9.52
CA TYR A 43 0.18 -9.24 -8.99
C TYR A 43 1.21 -8.58 -9.91
N LEU A 44 2.26 -9.29 -10.30
CA LEU A 44 3.31 -8.76 -11.19
C LEU A 44 2.75 -8.35 -12.56
N GLN A 45 1.84 -9.14 -13.13
CA GLN A 45 1.17 -8.81 -14.38
C GLN A 45 0.33 -7.53 -14.26
N ASN A 46 -0.45 -7.37 -13.19
CA ASN A 46 -1.24 -6.16 -12.99
C ASN A 46 -0.37 -4.96 -12.59
N LEU A 47 0.73 -5.18 -11.88
CA LEU A 47 1.71 -4.14 -11.55
C LEU A 47 2.33 -3.59 -12.83
N ALA A 48 2.70 -4.46 -13.77
CA ALA A 48 3.17 -4.05 -15.08
C ALA A 48 2.12 -3.19 -15.81
N LYS A 49 0.84 -3.58 -15.81
CA LYS A 49 -0.26 -2.77 -16.37
C LYS A 49 -0.38 -1.40 -15.70
N CYS A 50 -0.27 -1.35 -14.37
CA CYS A 50 -0.36 -0.10 -13.62
C CYS A 50 0.82 0.84 -13.82
N ASN A 51 1.98 0.30 -14.20
CA ASN A 51 3.18 1.05 -14.49
C ASN A 51 3.23 1.61 -15.91
N VAL A 52 2.27 1.30 -16.79
CA VAL A 52 2.21 1.86 -18.16
C VAL A 52 1.78 3.34 -18.15
N SER A 53 0.76 3.70 -17.36
CA SER A 53 0.27 5.09 -17.28
C SER A 53 1.20 5.95 -16.44
N ASP A 54 1.68 7.07 -16.96
CA ASP A 54 2.52 8.00 -16.21
C ASP A 54 1.74 8.89 -15.24
N THR A 55 0.43 9.03 -15.44
CA THR A 55 -0.44 9.70 -14.50
C THR A 55 -0.68 8.87 -13.24
N ILE A 56 -0.65 9.54 -12.10
CA ILE A 56 -0.96 8.98 -10.78
C ILE A 56 -2.47 8.91 -10.58
N ASN A 57 -2.96 7.74 -10.22
CA ASN A 57 -4.38 7.46 -10.09
C ASN A 57 -4.83 7.65 -8.64
N PHE A 58 -5.32 8.83 -8.30
CA PHE A 58 -5.89 9.05 -6.97
C PHE A 58 -7.15 8.22 -6.76
N ARG A 59 -7.26 7.60 -5.57
CA ARG A 59 -8.44 6.82 -5.19
C ARG A 59 -9.72 7.66 -5.22
N HIS A 60 -9.60 8.90 -4.77
CA HIS A 60 -10.67 9.90 -4.81
C HIS A 60 -10.25 10.98 -5.81
N LYS A 61 -10.95 11.08 -6.94
CA LYS A 61 -10.61 12.02 -8.02
C LYS A 61 -10.43 13.43 -7.48
N GLY A 62 -9.27 14.04 -7.75
CA GLY A 62 -8.96 15.42 -7.37
C GLY A 62 -8.63 15.63 -5.89
N ASN A 63 -8.58 14.58 -5.06
CA ASN A 63 -8.27 14.70 -3.64
C ASN A 63 -6.95 14.01 -3.32
N PHE A 64 -5.94 14.81 -2.97
CA PHE A 64 -4.68 14.33 -2.40
C PHE A 64 -4.55 14.78 -0.95
N ARG A 65 -4.67 13.82 -0.03
CA ARG A 65 -4.71 14.05 1.41
C ARG A 65 -3.43 13.56 2.07
N ILE A 66 -2.82 14.41 2.90
CA ILE A 66 -1.56 14.15 3.57
C ILE A 66 -1.71 14.41 5.06
N TYR A 67 -1.45 13.39 5.88
CA TYR A 67 -1.50 13.44 7.34
C TYR A 67 -0.10 13.62 7.90
N PHE A 68 0.07 14.56 8.82
CA PHE A 68 1.32 14.87 9.49
C PHE A 68 1.32 14.19 10.85
N ASN A 69 2.02 13.06 10.94
CA ASN A 69 2.11 12.22 12.13
C ASN A 69 3.55 12.22 12.69
N GLY A 70 3.73 11.70 13.91
CA GLY A 70 5.04 11.60 14.55
C GLY A 70 5.76 12.95 14.60
N LYS A 71 7.02 13.01 14.13
CA LYS A 71 7.83 14.24 14.15
C LYS A 71 7.27 15.41 13.32
N TYR A 72 6.32 15.13 12.41
CA TYR A 72 5.68 16.16 11.60
C TYR A 72 4.42 16.73 12.25
N GLN A 73 3.86 16.05 13.26
CA GLN A 73 2.64 16.47 13.94
C GLN A 73 2.82 17.81 14.67
N GLU A 74 4.02 18.07 15.18
CA GLU A 74 4.38 19.31 15.88
C GLU A 74 4.66 20.49 14.94
N LYS A 75 4.66 20.28 13.61
CA LYS A 75 4.98 21.34 12.66
C LYS A 75 3.78 22.28 12.45
N SER A 76 4.04 23.58 12.48
CA SER A 76 3.02 24.58 12.11
C SER A 76 2.60 24.44 10.65
N LEU A 77 1.29 24.42 10.43
CA LEU A 77 0.67 24.41 9.11
C LEU A 77 0.00 25.75 8.76
N GLU A 78 0.29 26.85 9.47
CA GLU A 78 -0.44 28.12 9.28
C GLU A 78 -0.21 28.78 7.91
N ASN A 79 0.95 28.55 7.30
CA ASN A 79 1.35 29.17 6.04
C ASN A 79 1.96 28.15 5.07
N VAL A 80 1.27 27.03 4.87
CA VAL A 80 1.76 25.96 3.98
C VAL A 80 1.66 26.37 2.51
N ILE A 81 2.77 26.25 1.80
CA ILE A 81 2.82 26.42 0.34
C ILE A 81 3.10 25.05 -0.28
N VAL A 82 2.24 24.60 -1.18
CA VAL A 82 2.48 23.36 -1.94
C VAL A 82 2.75 23.69 -3.40
N LYS A 83 3.89 23.20 -3.90
CA LYS A 83 4.34 23.40 -5.28
C LYS A 83 4.46 22.07 -6.01
N GLN A 84 4.05 22.05 -7.27
CA GLN A 84 4.34 20.96 -8.19
C GLN A 84 5.57 21.32 -9.03
N ILE A 85 6.51 20.39 -9.09
CA ILE A 85 7.74 20.46 -9.88
C ILE A 85 7.71 19.31 -10.89
N ARG A 86 8.05 19.59 -12.16
CA ARG A 86 8.19 18.60 -13.23
C ARG A 86 9.52 18.83 -13.92
N ASP A 87 10.34 17.79 -14.04
CA ASP A 87 11.66 17.88 -14.65
C ASP A 87 12.53 19.02 -14.08
N GLY A 88 12.45 19.22 -12.76
CA GLY A 88 13.15 20.30 -12.05
C GLY A 88 12.58 21.71 -12.25
N LYS A 89 11.52 21.88 -13.06
CA LYS A 89 10.87 23.16 -13.31
C LYS A 89 9.61 23.32 -12.47
N PHE A 90 9.40 24.53 -11.95
CA PHE A 90 8.15 24.89 -11.29
C PHE A 90 7.00 24.87 -12.28
N MET A 91 5.97 24.08 -11.97
CA MET A 91 4.76 24.00 -12.79
C MET A 91 3.70 24.95 -12.27
N LEU A 92 3.28 24.73 -11.02
CA LEU A 92 2.25 25.54 -10.38
C LEU A 92 2.34 25.44 -8.86
N GLN A 93 1.77 26.45 -8.21
CA GLN A 93 1.49 26.44 -6.78
C GLN A 93 0.03 26.04 -6.60
N LEU A 94 -0.19 24.96 -5.84
CA LEU A 94 -1.52 24.45 -5.54
C LEU A 94 -2.19 25.43 -4.57
N LYS A 95 -3.37 25.94 -4.94
CA LYS A 95 -4.07 26.98 -4.18
C LYS A 95 -5.22 26.45 -3.34
N ASN A 96 -5.87 25.38 -3.80
CA ASN A 96 -7.03 24.80 -3.12
C ASN A 96 -6.57 23.76 -2.08
N ILE A 97 -6.05 24.26 -0.97
CA ILE A 97 -5.51 23.47 0.14
C ILE A 97 -6.37 23.76 1.36
N ASP A 98 -7.05 22.73 1.86
CA ASP A 98 -7.69 22.78 3.18
C ASP A 98 -6.72 22.24 4.21
N ILE A 99 -6.67 22.92 5.36
CA ILE A 99 -5.84 22.53 6.49
C ILE A 99 -6.78 22.20 7.64
N ASP A 100 -6.73 20.95 8.09
CA ASP A 100 -7.43 20.50 9.27
C ASP A 100 -6.40 20.34 10.39
N LYS A 101 -6.59 21.12 11.46
CA LYS A 101 -5.73 21.16 12.66
C LYS A 101 -6.30 20.32 13.82
N GLY A 102 -7.09 19.29 13.51
CA GLY A 102 -7.55 18.32 14.51
C GLY A 102 -6.39 17.57 15.19
N THR A 103 -6.71 16.50 15.93
CA THR A 103 -5.71 15.72 16.69
C THR A 103 -4.50 15.30 15.86
N ILE A 104 -4.71 14.97 14.59
CA ILE A 104 -3.65 14.80 13.59
C ILE A 104 -3.87 15.83 12.50
N SER A 105 -2.91 16.74 12.38
CA SER A 105 -2.99 17.78 11.39
C SER A 105 -2.86 17.18 9.99
N ASN A 106 -3.67 17.65 9.06
CA ASN A 106 -3.65 17.18 7.68
C ASN A 106 -3.90 18.31 6.69
N ILE A 107 -3.35 18.13 5.49
CA ILE A 107 -3.68 18.96 4.35
C ILE A 107 -4.45 18.13 3.32
N LEU A 108 -5.47 18.73 2.74
CA LEU A 108 -6.21 18.19 1.61
C LEU A 108 -6.04 19.12 0.43
N ILE A 109 -5.39 18.63 -0.62
CA ILE A 109 -5.26 19.30 -1.90
C ILE A 109 -6.46 18.84 -2.75
N LYS A 110 -7.40 19.77 -3.00
CA LYS A 110 -8.65 19.53 -3.76
C LYS A 110 -8.55 19.87 -5.25
N ASP A 111 -7.38 20.31 -5.69
CA ASP A 111 -7.19 20.80 -7.06
C ASP A 111 -7.34 19.66 -8.09
N THR A 112 -7.53 20.03 -9.35
CA THR A 112 -7.34 19.14 -10.51
C THR A 112 -5.86 18.79 -10.69
N LEU A 113 -5.22 18.32 -9.62
CA LEU A 113 -3.83 17.90 -9.60
C LEU A 113 -3.66 16.72 -10.55
N GLN A 114 -3.08 17.01 -11.72
CA GLN A 114 -2.59 16.01 -12.64
C GLN A 114 -1.12 15.73 -12.29
N LEU A 115 -0.93 14.74 -11.42
CA LEU A 115 0.37 14.31 -10.95
C LEU A 115 0.92 13.20 -11.86
N LEU A 116 2.16 13.35 -12.33
CA LEU A 116 2.90 12.31 -13.03
C LEU A 116 3.87 11.58 -12.08
N LYS A 117 4.32 10.38 -12.45
CA LYS A 117 5.28 9.59 -11.65
C LYS A 117 6.59 10.32 -11.34
N GLU A 118 7.04 11.11 -12.31
CA GLU A 118 8.31 11.86 -12.29
C GLU A 118 8.17 13.26 -11.70
N ASP A 119 6.93 13.71 -11.43
CA ASP A 119 6.70 14.95 -10.71
C ASP A 119 7.25 14.85 -9.29
N SER A 120 7.48 16.01 -8.70
CA SER A 120 7.72 16.17 -7.27
C SER A 120 6.73 17.18 -6.68
N ILE A 121 6.25 16.90 -5.47
CA ILE A 121 5.47 17.84 -4.67
C ILE A 121 6.35 18.36 -3.55
N VAL A 122 6.55 19.67 -3.53
CA VAL A 122 7.31 20.35 -2.48
C VAL A 122 6.33 21.07 -1.57
N ILE A 123 6.28 20.64 -0.32
CA ILE A 123 5.48 21.27 0.75
C ILE A 123 6.45 22.12 1.55
N ILE A 124 6.26 23.43 1.51
CA ILE A 124 7.05 24.41 2.26
C ILE A 124 6.22 24.80 3.48
N LEU A 125 6.81 24.59 4.65
CA LEU A 125 6.24 24.93 5.95
C LEU A 125 6.63 26.36 6.33
N GLU A 126 5.94 26.90 7.34
CA GLU A 126 6.11 28.28 7.80
C GLU A 126 7.55 28.60 8.23
N ASN A 127 8.20 27.67 8.92
CA ASN A 127 9.59 27.80 9.38
C ASN A 127 10.63 27.62 8.25
N LYS A 128 10.18 27.62 6.98
CA LYS A 128 10.98 27.36 5.78
C LYS A 128 11.52 25.93 5.68
N ASP A 129 11.11 25.02 6.56
CA ASP A 129 11.34 23.60 6.32
C ASP A 129 10.56 23.15 5.08
N SER A 130 11.12 22.18 4.36
CA SER A 130 10.43 21.60 3.22
C SER A 130 10.39 20.08 3.28
N ILE A 131 9.27 19.56 2.80
CA ILE A 131 9.03 18.14 2.58
C ILE A 131 8.92 17.95 1.08
N VAL A 132 9.72 17.04 0.55
CA VAL A 132 9.79 16.76 -0.88
C VAL A 132 9.28 15.35 -1.11
N LEU A 133 8.13 15.26 -1.76
CA LEU A 133 7.52 14.01 -2.16
C LEU A 133 7.82 13.77 -3.64
N SER A 134 8.35 12.61 -3.97
CA SER A 134 8.75 12.26 -5.34
C SER A 134 8.59 10.77 -5.59
N GLY A 135 8.93 10.29 -6.79
CA GLY A 135 8.93 8.86 -7.10
C GLY A 135 7.55 8.22 -6.91
N PHE A 136 6.50 8.94 -7.30
CA PHE A 136 5.12 8.50 -7.16
C PHE A 136 4.87 7.25 -7.99
N LYS A 137 4.21 6.25 -7.41
CA LYS A 137 3.92 4.99 -8.09
C LYS A 137 2.48 4.55 -7.87
N ASN A 138 1.91 4.03 -8.94
CA ASN A 138 0.66 3.31 -8.88
C ASN A 138 0.92 1.84 -8.52
N GLU A 139 0.00 1.22 -7.80
CA GLU A 139 -0.04 -0.24 -7.62
C GLU A 139 -1.43 -0.81 -7.93
N PRO A 140 -1.53 -2.14 -8.13
CA PRO A 140 -2.80 -2.82 -8.32
C PRO A 140 -3.67 -2.81 -7.07
N TYR A 141 -4.92 -2.32 -7.21
CA TYR A 141 -5.94 -2.44 -6.18
C TYR A 141 -6.74 -3.73 -6.36
N TYR A 142 -6.99 -4.42 -5.25
CA TYR A 142 -7.79 -5.65 -5.23
C TYR A 142 -8.89 -5.57 -4.18
N VAL A 143 -10.01 -6.24 -4.45
CA VAL A 143 -11.04 -6.54 -3.45
C VAL A 143 -11.23 -8.05 -3.38
N GLY A 144 -11.46 -8.56 -2.17
CA GLY A 144 -11.69 -9.97 -1.89
C GLY A 144 -10.92 -10.48 -0.67
N GLN A 145 -11.28 -11.68 -0.21
CA GLN A 145 -10.73 -12.28 1.02
C GLN A 145 -9.38 -13.00 0.81
N MET A 146 -8.74 -13.28 1.94
CA MET A 146 -7.40 -13.88 2.11
C MET A 146 -7.18 -15.22 1.38
N PHE A 147 -8.25 -15.96 1.02
CA PHE A 147 -8.19 -17.27 0.37
C PHE A 147 -9.15 -17.41 -0.82
N GLY A 148 -9.13 -16.46 -1.77
CA GLY A 148 -9.95 -16.54 -2.98
C GLY A 148 -9.52 -15.56 -4.09
N ASN A 149 -10.31 -15.54 -5.16
CA ASN A 149 -10.14 -14.72 -6.37
C ASN A 149 -10.11 -13.22 -6.02
N LYS A 150 -8.94 -12.68 -5.67
CA LYS A 150 -8.68 -11.24 -5.59
C LYS A 150 -9.02 -10.65 -6.96
N ARG A 151 -10.10 -9.87 -7.03
CA ARG A 151 -10.50 -9.21 -8.26
C ARG A 151 -9.71 -7.92 -8.39
N PHE A 152 -8.97 -7.79 -9.48
CA PHE A 152 -8.30 -6.57 -9.84
C PHE A 152 -9.34 -5.49 -10.16
N LEU A 153 -9.28 -4.36 -9.46
CA LEU A 153 -10.21 -3.25 -9.65
C LEU A 153 -9.59 -2.06 -10.37
N GLY A 154 -8.28 -2.04 -10.53
CA GLY A 154 -7.58 -0.96 -11.21
C GLY A 154 -6.28 -0.59 -10.53
N CYS A 155 -5.74 0.55 -10.94
CA CYS A 155 -4.46 1.07 -10.49
C CYS A 155 -4.70 2.30 -9.62
N TYR A 156 -3.97 2.42 -8.52
CA TYR A 156 -4.13 3.53 -7.59
C TYR A 156 -2.78 4.00 -7.06
N PHE A 157 -2.72 5.27 -6.68
CA PHE A 157 -1.58 5.86 -6.00
C PHE A 157 -1.32 5.13 -4.68
N ALA A 158 -0.19 4.45 -4.60
CA ALA A 158 0.10 3.53 -3.50
C ALA A 158 1.35 3.89 -2.71
N LYS A 159 2.32 4.58 -3.33
CA LYS A 159 3.58 4.93 -2.68
C LYS A 159 4.28 6.12 -3.30
N CYS A 160 5.01 6.84 -2.47
CA CYS A 160 5.96 7.88 -2.88
C CYS A 160 7.20 7.83 -1.98
N ILE A 161 8.18 8.66 -2.29
CA ILE A 161 9.45 8.78 -1.57
C ILE A 161 9.51 10.16 -0.94
N ASN A 162 9.88 10.21 0.33
CA ASN A 162 10.32 11.41 1.01
C ASN A 162 11.78 11.23 1.43
N ARG A 163 12.71 11.98 0.82
CA ARG A 163 14.16 11.81 0.99
C ARG A 163 14.63 10.39 0.64
N LYS A 164 14.76 9.51 1.64
CA LYS A 164 15.15 8.10 1.49
C LYS A 164 14.06 7.12 1.93
N ASP A 165 12.99 7.64 2.53
CA ASP A 165 11.93 6.84 3.12
C ASP A 165 10.83 6.60 2.10
N THR A 166 10.44 5.34 1.94
CA THR A 166 9.27 4.99 1.13
C THR A 166 8.03 5.14 1.99
N LEU A 167 7.12 6.02 1.58
CA LEU A 167 5.85 6.26 2.24
C LEU A 167 4.76 5.49 1.52
N ASN A 168 3.92 4.81 2.29
CA ASN A 168 2.76 4.10 1.77
C ASN A 168 1.51 4.96 1.84
N VAL A 169 0.68 4.85 0.81
CA VAL A 169 -0.62 5.51 0.73
C VAL A 169 -1.68 4.50 1.14
N LEU A 170 -2.26 4.72 2.31
CA LEU A 170 -3.30 3.87 2.85
C LEU A 170 -4.65 4.48 2.53
N ASN A 171 -5.48 3.73 1.82
CA ASN A 171 -6.81 4.15 1.42
C ASN A 171 -6.89 5.48 0.65
N GLY A 172 -5.84 5.86 -0.09
CA GLY A 172 -5.78 7.15 -0.79
C GLY A 172 -5.31 8.33 0.09
N ILE A 173 -4.86 8.04 1.31
CA ILE A 173 -4.30 9.00 2.26
C ILE A 173 -2.81 8.70 2.43
N LEU A 174 -1.98 9.72 2.29
CA LEU A 174 -0.55 9.65 2.56
C LEU A 174 -0.30 10.01 4.03
N TYR A 175 0.46 9.20 4.73
CA TYR A 175 0.88 9.48 6.10
C TYR A 175 2.38 9.84 6.11
N LEU A 176 2.71 10.95 6.76
CA LEU A 176 4.07 11.36 7.08
C LEU A 176 4.32 10.98 8.53
N ASP A 177 4.89 9.82 8.79
CA ASP A 177 5.04 9.23 10.13
C ASP A 177 6.50 8.98 10.57
N ASN A 178 7.45 9.02 9.63
CA ASN A 178 8.89 8.79 9.85
C ASN A 178 9.71 10.07 10.02
#